data_AF-A0A401S7W2-F1
#
_entry.id   AF-A0A401S7W2-F1
#
_cell.length_a   1.000
_cell.length_b   1.000
_cell.length_c   1.000
_cell.angle_alpha   90.00
_cell.angle_beta   90.00
_cell.angle_gamma   90.00
#
_symmetry.space_group_name_H-M   'P 1'
#
loop_
_entity.id
_entity.type
_entity.pdbx_description
1 polymer ?
#
loop_
_entity_poly.entity_id
_entity_poly.type
_entity_poly.pdbx_seq_one_letter_code
_entity_poly.pdbx_strand_id
1 'polypeptide(L)'
;MKAARELRYCLKPTKAKLCTSCKAINFKVAALFSMVKQIAENKELIRGDHKTSCGHVIKSSGLKEWCKALLDEGGFTFNCPKCAKEWPWQEVRKIAQLTQDECKSFEEQLNRIMKPRAESYKKCPNCRLYVQRMDPEKLCVQCLPCSEKSNKTIRFCWGCLREWKNPDAQIQHQPAQDPAEEILR
;
A
#
# COMPACT_ATOMS: atom_id res chain seq x y z
N MET A 1 16.62 -33.27 6.38
CA MET A 1 17.03 -33.08 7.80
C MET A 1 18.05 -31.95 8.06
N LYS A 2 18.66 -31.29 7.05
CA LYS A 2 19.57 -30.14 7.27
C LYS A 2 18.85 -28.83 7.65
N ALA A 3 17.66 -28.55 7.11
CA ALA A 3 16.92 -27.31 7.36
C ALA A 3 16.46 -27.11 8.82
N ALA A 4 16.12 -28.20 9.52
CA ALA A 4 15.69 -28.14 10.93
C ALA A 4 16.86 -27.92 11.92
N ARG A 5 18.11 -28.05 11.46
CA ARG A 5 19.32 -27.84 12.29
C ARG A 5 19.75 -26.36 12.28
N GLU A 6 19.47 -25.64 11.20
CA GLU A 6 19.74 -24.19 11.04
C GLU A 6 18.87 -23.31 11.94
N LEU A 7 17.62 -23.71 12.21
CA LEU A 7 16.72 -22.94 13.09
C LEU A 7 17.12 -22.96 14.58
N ARG A 8 17.95 -23.92 15.01
CA ARG A 8 18.41 -24.02 16.41
C ARG A 8 19.50 -23.02 16.80
N TYR A 9 20.13 -22.34 15.84
CA TYR A 9 21.23 -21.40 16.13
C TYR A 9 20.79 -19.94 16.33
N CYS A 10 19.56 -19.53 15.99
CA CYS A 10 19.10 -18.14 16.20
C CYS A 10 18.45 -17.88 17.59
N LEU A 11 18.30 -18.88 18.46
CA LEU A 11 17.56 -18.74 19.75
C LEU A 11 18.43 -18.43 20.98
N LYS A 12 19.72 -18.13 20.83
CA LYS A 12 20.57 -17.67 21.96
C LYS A 12 20.92 -16.19 21.79
N PRO A 13 20.34 -15.27 22.59
CA PRO A 13 20.57 -13.85 22.44
C PRO A 13 21.85 -13.46 23.19
N THR A 14 23.00 -13.60 22.52
CA THR A 14 24.25 -12.95 22.97
C THR A 14 24.92 -12.28 21.79
N LYS A 15 24.69 -10.97 21.65
CA LYS A 15 25.48 -9.95 20.94
C LYS A 15 26.17 -10.37 19.61
N ALA A 16 25.54 -11.18 18.77
CA ALA A 16 26.03 -11.50 17.43
C ALA A 16 25.10 -10.91 16.37
N LYS A 17 25.68 -10.26 15.35
CA LYS A 17 24.98 -9.67 14.21
C LYS A 17 23.99 -10.69 13.63
N LEU A 18 22.70 -10.37 13.68
CA LEU A 18 21.65 -11.27 13.19
C LEU A 18 21.87 -11.63 11.72
N CYS A 19 21.63 -12.89 11.35
CA CYS A 19 21.67 -13.33 9.96
C CYS A 19 20.56 -12.64 9.15
N THR A 20 20.70 -12.57 7.82
CA THR A 20 19.75 -11.87 6.94
C THR A 20 18.30 -12.35 7.12
N SER A 21 18.10 -13.64 7.34
CA SER A 21 16.78 -14.23 7.65
C SER A 21 16.24 -13.78 9.02
N CYS A 22 17.06 -13.83 10.07
CA CYS A 22 16.67 -13.37 11.42
C CYS A 22 16.52 -11.82 11.47
N LYS A 23 17.19 -11.05 10.59
CA LYS A 23 16.94 -9.61 10.36
C LYS A 23 15.60 -9.35 9.70
N ALA A 24 15.22 -10.13 8.69
CA ALA A 24 13.93 -10.00 8.02
C ALA A 24 12.76 -10.36 8.96
N ILE A 25 12.94 -11.38 9.81
CA ILE A 25 11.97 -11.73 10.87
C ILE A 25 11.89 -10.63 11.92
N ASN A 26 13.02 -10.12 12.42
CA ASN A 26 13.02 -9.01 13.37
C ASN A 26 12.44 -7.71 12.79
N PHE A 27 12.64 -7.44 11.49
CA PHE A 27 11.99 -6.33 10.79
C PHE A 27 10.47 -6.50 10.76
N LYS A 28 9.97 -7.71 10.47
CA LYS A 28 8.52 -8.01 10.51
C LYS A 28 7.96 -7.92 11.93
N VAL A 29 8.70 -8.37 12.95
CA VAL A 29 8.30 -8.28 14.37
C VAL A 29 8.32 -6.82 14.86
N ALA A 30 9.31 -6.03 14.48
CA ALA A 30 9.39 -4.60 14.80
C ALA A 30 8.29 -3.79 14.10
N ALA A 31 7.98 -4.11 12.84
CA ALA A 31 6.84 -3.54 12.13
C ALA A 31 5.52 -3.92 12.79
N LEU A 32 5.34 -5.19 13.20
CA LEU A 32 4.17 -5.60 13.98
C LEU A 32 4.09 -4.89 15.34
N PHE A 33 5.23 -4.71 16.04
CA PHE A 33 5.27 -4.01 17.33
C PHE A 33 4.95 -2.52 17.18
N SER A 34 5.49 -1.85 16.16
CA SER A 34 5.14 -0.45 15.82
C SER A 34 3.65 -0.35 15.47
N MET A 35 3.13 -1.26 14.64
CA MET A 35 1.70 -1.31 14.29
C MET A 35 0.79 -1.54 15.51
N VAL A 36 1.12 -2.49 16.39
CA VAL A 36 0.32 -2.78 17.60
C VAL A 36 0.39 -1.61 18.59
N LYS A 37 1.55 -0.95 18.73
CA LYS A 37 1.72 0.22 19.58
C LYS A 37 0.89 1.41 19.08
N GLN A 38 0.92 1.69 17.78
CA GLN A 38 0.13 2.76 17.16
C GLN A 38 -1.40 2.49 17.22
N ILE A 39 -1.83 1.23 17.18
CA ILE A 39 -3.24 0.83 17.38
C ILE A 39 -3.67 1.06 18.84
N ALA A 40 -2.83 0.72 19.81
CA ALA A 40 -3.15 0.86 21.24
C ALA A 40 -3.22 2.34 21.71
N GLU A 41 -2.45 3.23 21.08
CA GLU A 41 -2.29 4.61 21.55
C GLU A 41 -3.27 5.61 20.90
N ASN A 42 -3.86 5.32 19.73
CA ASN A 42 -4.68 6.29 18.99
C ASN A 42 -6.20 6.21 19.28
N LYS A 43 -6.61 6.59 20.50
CA LYS A 43 -8.05 6.71 20.88
C LYS A 43 -8.81 7.74 20.02
N GLU A 44 -8.13 8.73 19.44
CA GLU A 44 -8.71 9.78 18.59
C GLU A 44 -9.26 9.27 17.23
N LEU A 45 -8.82 8.11 16.76
CA LEU A 45 -9.30 7.51 15.50
C LEU A 45 -10.72 6.92 15.61
N ILE A 46 -11.24 6.73 16.84
CA ILE A 46 -12.41 5.89 17.11
C ILE A 46 -13.74 6.66 16.97
N ARG A 47 -13.75 8.00 17.12
CA ARG A 47 -14.92 8.89 16.95
C ARG A 47 -14.90 9.56 15.57
N GLY A 48 -15.35 8.83 14.55
CA GLY A 48 -15.15 9.23 13.16
C GLY A 48 -16.37 9.75 12.39
N ASP A 49 -16.09 10.25 11.19
CA ASP A 49 -17.02 10.82 10.21
C ASP A 49 -16.98 10.11 8.85
N HIS A 50 -16.05 9.17 8.63
CA HIS A 50 -15.90 8.45 7.35
C HIS A 50 -16.05 6.94 7.53
N LYS A 51 -16.99 6.36 6.78
CA LYS A 51 -17.17 4.90 6.68
C LYS A 51 -16.17 4.30 5.67
N THR A 52 -15.41 3.32 6.12
CA THR A 52 -14.36 2.65 5.33
C THR A 52 -14.84 1.35 4.67
N SER A 53 -14.04 0.77 3.78
CA SER A 53 -14.31 -0.50 3.08
C SER A 53 -14.34 -1.72 4.00
N CYS A 54 -13.92 -1.57 5.26
CA CYS A 54 -14.07 -2.59 6.30
C CYS A 54 -15.28 -2.35 7.22
N GLY A 55 -16.11 -1.35 6.91
CA GLY A 55 -17.33 -1.02 7.65
C GLY A 55 -17.12 -0.14 8.88
N HIS A 56 -15.87 0.06 9.30
CA HIS A 56 -15.54 0.90 10.45
C HIS A 56 -15.58 2.38 10.12
N VAL A 57 -15.97 3.18 11.09
CA VAL A 57 -15.98 4.64 11.03
C VAL A 57 -14.72 5.20 11.70
N ILE A 58 -14.03 6.12 11.00
CA ILE A 58 -12.72 6.69 11.38
C ILE A 58 -12.75 8.22 11.24
N LYS A 59 -12.08 8.92 12.16
CA LYS A 59 -11.94 10.39 12.15
C LYS A 59 -10.85 10.81 11.17
N SER A 60 -11.16 11.70 10.22
CA SER A 60 -10.19 12.11 9.21
C SER A 60 -8.93 12.75 9.77
N SER A 61 -9.07 13.67 10.73
CA SER A 61 -7.94 14.42 11.27
C SER A 61 -6.90 13.46 11.85
N GLY A 62 -7.31 12.63 12.82
CA GLY A 62 -6.42 11.66 13.46
C GLY A 62 -5.78 10.68 12.47
N LEU A 63 -6.45 10.37 11.36
CA LEU A 63 -5.87 9.50 10.33
C LEU A 63 -4.72 10.20 9.58
N LYS A 64 -4.85 11.50 9.28
CA LYS A 64 -3.80 12.27 8.61
C LYS A 64 -2.52 12.31 9.45
N GLU A 65 -2.63 12.60 10.75
CA GLU A 65 -1.49 12.62 11.66
C GLU A 65 -0.86 11.22 11.80
N TRP A 66 -1.68 10.18 11.92
CA TRP A 66 -1.20 8.80 11.97
C TRP A 66 -0.46 8.40 10.69
N CYS A 67 -0.99 8.72 9.51
CA CYS A 67 -0.32 8.43 8.24
C CYS A 67 1.05 9.12 8.16
N LYS A 68 1.16 10.36 8.66
CA LYS A 68 2.43 11.08 8.70
C LYS A 68 3.42 10.38 9.62
N ALA A 69 3.03 10.07 10.85
CA ALA A 69 3.88 9.37 11.81
C ALA A 69 4.36 8.00 11.28
N LEU A 70 3.46 7.24 10.64
CA LEU A 70 3.79 5.95 10.01
C LEU A 70 4.86 6.11 8.92
N LEU A 71 4.73 7.11 8.05
CA LEU A 71 5.71 7.38 7.00
C LEU A 71 7.04 7.89 7.57
N ASP A 72 7.02 8.69 8.63
CA ASP A 72 8.23 9.18 9.31
C ASP A 72 9.03 8.02 9.94
N GLU A 73 8.35 6.95 10.39
CA GLU A 73 8.96 5.70 10.86
C GLU A 73 9.39 4.75 9.72
N GLY A 74 9.14 5.10 8.45
CA GLY A 74 9.46 4.26 7.30
C GLY A 74 8.45 3.14 7.01
N GLY A 75 7.26 3.19 7.63
CA GLY A 75 6.12 2.35 7.30
C GLY A 75 5.36 2.88 6.09
N PHE A 76 4.69 1.99 5.34
CA PHE A 76 3.87 2.37 4.18
C PHE A 76 2.63 1.48 3.98
N THR A 77 2.37 0.58 4.93
CA THR A 77 1.19 -0.29 4.94
C THR A 77 0.16 0.32 5.87
N PHE A 78 -1.00 0.65 5.32
CA PHE A 78 -2.05 1.33 6.08
C PHE A 78 -3.15 0.33 6.44
N ASN A 79 -3.51 0.23 7.72
CA ASN A 79 -4.49 -0.73 8.20
C ASN A 79 -5.57 -0.06 9.04
N CYS A 80 -6.76 -0.65 9.04
CA CYS A 80 -7.80 -0.28 9.96
C CYS A 80 -7.35 -0.51 11.40
N PRO A 81 -7.42 0.49 12.30
CA PRO A 81 -7.03 0.31 13.69
C PRO A 81 -7.97 -0.63 14.47
N LYS A 82 -9.19 -0.86 13.98
CA LYS A 82 -10.19 -1.71 14.65
C LYS A 82 -10.11 -3.18 14.26
N CYS A 83 -9.78 -3.49 13.01
CA CYS A 83 -9.76 -4.88 12.51
C CYS A 83 -8.50 -5.28 11.74
N ALA A 84 -7.49 -4.41 11.71
CA ALA A 84 -6.23 -4.61 11.00
C ALA A 84 -6.34 -4.85 9.47
N LYS A 85 -7.54 -4.75 8.87
CA LYS A 85 -7.71 -4.86 7.41
C LYS A 85 -6.88 -3.78 6.71
N GLU A 86 -6.03 -4.18 5.77
CA GLU A 86 -5.23 -3.27 4.95
C GLU A 86 -6.11 -2.43 4.02
N TRP A 87 -5.80 -1.15 3.91
CA TRP A 87 -6.42 -0.20 3.02
C TRP A 87 -5.48 0.16 1.88
N PRO A 88 -5.96 0.19 0.63
CA PRO A 88 -5.18 0.76 -0.46
C PRO A 88 -4.96 2.26 -0.23
N TRP A 89 -3.81 2.79 -0.65
CA TRP A 89 -3.47 4.21 -0.53
C TRP A 89 -4.57 5.17 -1.00
N GLN A 90 -5.30 4.82 -2.06
CA GLN A 90 -6.39 5.62 -2.60
C GLN A 90 -7.53 5.79 -1.59
N GLU A 91 -7.83 4.76 -0.80
CA GLU A 91 -8.83 4.81 0.26
C GLU A 91 -8.33 5.67 1.44
N VAL A 92 -7.06 5.52 1.82
CA VAL A 92 -6.43 6.31 2.89
C VAL A 92 -6.52 7.82 2.61
N ARG A 93 -6.17 8.25 1.38
CA ARG A 93 -6.27 9.66 0.99
C ARG A 93 -7.69 10.21 1.13
N LYS A 94 -8.68 9.41 0.77
CA LYS A 94 -10.09 9.77 0.85
C LYS A 94 -10.53 9.95 2.31
N ILE A 95 -10.20 8.98 3.16
CA ILE A 95 -10.57 9.03 4.59
C ILE A 95 -9.84 10.18 5.29
N ALA A 96 -8.56 10.40 5.00
CA ALA A 96 -7.77 11.48 5.58
C ALA A 96 -8.09 12.87 4.97
N GLN A 97 -8.99 12.93 3.98
CA GLN A 97 -9.36 14.12 3.24
C GLN A 97 -8.13 14.92 2.78
N LEU A 98 -7.13 14.22 2.22
CA LEU A 98 -5.90 14.85 1.77
C LEU A 98 -6.18 15.73 0.54
N THR A 99 -5.74 16.98 0.60
CA THR A 99 -5.70 17.86 -0.56
C THR A 99 -4.70 17.34 -1.60
N GLN A 100 -4.76 17.87 -2.82
CA GLN A 100 -3.85 17.48 -3.89
C GLN A 100 -2.37 17.72 -3.52
N ASP A 101 -2.07 18.82 -2.83
CA ASP A 101 -0.69 19.15 -2.45
C ASP A 101 -0.20 18.31 -1.26
N GLU A 102 -1.07 18.02 -0.30
CA GLU A 102 -0.77 17.02 0.74
C GLU A 102 -0.50 15.65 0.11
N CYS A 103 -1.32 15.21 -0.86
CA CYS A 103 -1.08 13.95 -1.56
C CYS A 103 0.31 13.93 -2.20
N LYS A 104 0.77 15.00 -2.84
CA LYS A 104 2.11 15.06 -3.43
C LYS A 104 3.19 14.84 -2.36
N SER A 105 3.10 15.55 -1.24
CA SER A 105 4.07 15.45 -0.14
C SER A 105 4.14 14.04 0.46
N PHE A 106 2.99 13.45 0.78
CA PHE A 106 2.90 12.07 1.28
C PHE A 106 3.45 11.07 0.25
N GLU A 107 3.13 11.27 -1.03
CA GLU A 107 3.58 10.38 -2.11
C GLU A 107 5.08 10.48 -2.41
N GLU A 108 5.70 11.65 -2.23
CA GLU A 108 7.16 11.78 -2.30
C GLU A 108 7.85 10.97 -1.20
N GLN A 109 7.30 11.00 0.01
CA GLN A 109 7.80 10.21 1.14
C GLN A 109 7.57 8.70 0.91
N LEU A 110 6.36 8.32 0.48
CA LEU A 110 6.07 6.94 0.06
C LEU A 110 7.07 6.46 -0.99
N ASN A 111 7.35 7.26 -2.02
CA ASN A 111 8.31 6.90 -3.08
C ASN A 111 9.72 6.63 -2.51
N ARG A 112 10.16 7.40 -1.51
CA ARG A 112 11.47 7.19 -0.85
C ARG A 112 11.51 5.86 -0.10
N ILE A 113 10.43 5.53 0.62
CA ILE A 113 10.32 4.33 1.45
C ILE A 113 10.10 3.07 0.60
N MET A 114 9.24 3.17 -0.42
CA MET A 114 8.78 2.03 -1.22
C MET A 114 9.73 1.64 -2.36
N LYS A 115 10.69 2.49 -2.76
CA LYS A 115 11.58 2.26 -3.92
C LYS A 115 12.11 0.81 -4.07
N PRO A 116 12.52 0.09 -3.01
CA PRO A 116 12.95 -1.31 -3.15
C PRO A 116 11.81 -2.36 -3.24
N ARG A 117 10.53 -1.96 -3.14
CA ARG A 117 9.34 -2.83 -2.99
C ARG A 117 8.10 -2.34 -3.78
N ALA A 118 8.30 -1.49 -4.79
CA ALA A 118 7.28 -0.64 -5.41
C ALA A 118 6.32 -1.32 -6.42
N GLU A 119 6.23 -2.65 -6.47
CA GLU A 119 5.50 -3.37 -7.54
C GLU A 119 3.98 -3.14 -7.52
N SER A 120 3.43 -2.88 -6.34
CA SER A 120 2.01 -2.67 -6.11
C SER A 120 1.59 -1.21 -6.25
N TYR A 121 2.50 -0.29 -6.61
CA TYR A 121 2.19 1.14 -6.77
C TYR A 121 2.55 1.64 -8.16
N LYS A 122 1.62 2.35 -8.81
CA LYS A 122 1.86 3.06 -10.07
C LYS A 122 1.23 4.43 -10.05
N LYS A 123 1.79 5.35 -10.84
CA LYS A 123 1.23 6.68 -11.04
C LYS A 123 0.08 6.59 -12.05
N CYS A 124 -1.06 7.19 -11.72
CA CYS A 124 -2.16 7.32 -12.67
C CYS A 124 -1.69 8.09 -13.92
N PRO A 125 -2.02 7.63 -15.14
CA PRO A 125 -1.62 8.30 -16.38
C PRO A 125 -2.18 9.74 -16.49
N ASN A 126 -3.31 10.01 -15.85
CA ASN A 126 -4.02 11.30 -15.98
C ASN A 126 -3.62 12.30 -14.89
N CYS A 127 -3.78 11.95 -13.61
CA CYS A 127 -3.56 12.89 -12.50
C CYS A 127 -2.17 12.81 -11.85
N ARG A 128 -1.33 11.84 -12.25
CA ARG A 128 0.01 11.59 -11.67
C ARG A 128 0.02 11.39 -10.15
N LEU A 129 -1.11 11.04 -9.54
CA LEU A 129 -1.15 10.54 -8.17
C LEU A 129 -0.94 9.03 -8.14
N TYR A 130 -0.43 8.49 -7.04
CA TYR A 130 -0.23 7.06 -6.86
C TYR A 130 -1.57 6.32 -6.76
N VAL A 131 -1.56 5.10 -7.29
CA VAL A 131 -2.64 4.12 -7.23
C VAL A 131 -1.97 2.84 -6.76
N GLN A 132 -2.41 2.31 -5.62
CA GLN A 132 -1.97 1.02 -5.10
C GLN A 132 -2.91 -0.08 -5.61
N ARG A 133 -2.34 -1.17 -6.08
CA ARG A 133 -3.03 -2.38 -6.47
C ARG A 133 -2.84 -3.45 -5.39
N MET A 134 -3.95 -3.83 -4.76
CA MET A 134 -3.96 -4.84 -3.70
C MET A 134 -3.92 -6.27 -4.25
N ASP A 135 -4.49 -6.48 -5.43
CA ASP A 135 -4.68 -7.78 -6.05
C ASP A 135 -3.86 -7.83 -7.35
N PRO A 136 -2.73 -8.58 -7.38
CA PRO A 136 -1.86 -8.65 -8.55
C PRO A 136 -2.54 -9.20 -9.82
N GLU A 137 -3.61 -9.99 -9.67
CA GLU A 137 -4.35 -10.59 -10.79
C GLU A 137 -5.30 -9.57 -11.44
N LYS A 138 -5.74 -8.55 -10.69
CA LYS A 138 -6.62 -7.50 -11.20
C LYS A 138 -5.83 -6.44 -11.96
N LEU A 139 -5.80 -6.56 -13.28
CA LEU A 139 -5.20 -5.55 -14.16
C LEU A 139 -6.06 -4.28 -14.26
N CYS A 140 -7.36 -4.33 -14.00
CA CYS A 140 -8.21 -3.14 -14.00
C CYS A 140 -8.13 -2.42 -12.65
N VAL A 141 -7.59 -1.20 -12.64
CA VAL A 141 -7.52 -0.37 -11.44
C VAL A 141 -8.26 0.95 -11.62
N GLN A 142 -8.95 1.39 -10.57
CA GLN A 142 -9.66 2.66 -10.54
C GLN A 142 -8.77 3.77 -9.97
N CYS A 143 -8.81 4.95 -10.59
CA CYS A 143 -8.24 6.17 -10.02
C CYS A 143 -9.35 6.94 -9.30
N LEU A 144 -9.40 6.89 -7.95
CA LEU A 144 -10.40 7.64 -7.17
C LEU A 144 -10.36 9.16 -7.42
N PRO A 145 -9.18 9.83 -7.42
CA PRO A 145 -9.13 11.28 -7.68
C PRO A 145 -9.68 11.68 -9.06
N CYS A 146 -9.32 10.95 -10.12
CA CYS A 146 -9.88 11.20 -11.45
C CYS A 146 -11.38 10.90 -11.50
N SER A 147 -11.83 9.87 -10.77
CA SER A 147 -13.23 9.49 -10.78
C SER A 147 -14.12 10.53 -10.10
N GLU A 148 -13.66 11.06 -8.97
CA GLU A 148 -14.35 12.11 -8.22
C GLU A 148 -14.35 13.43 -9.02
N LYS A 149 -13.22 13.82 -9.60
CA LYS A 149 -13.13 15.05 -10.42
C LYS A 149 -14.04 15.04 -11.65
N SER A 150 -14.22 13.88 -12.27
CA SER A 150 -15.01 13.74 -13.51
C SER A 150 -16.45 13.27 -13.28
N ASN A 151 -16.82 12.96 -12.03
CA ASN A 151 -18.07 12.30 -11.67
C ASN A 151 -18.36 11.03 -12.51
N LYS A 152 -17.31 10.30 -12.88
CA LYS A 152 -17.37 9.07 -13.70
C LYS A 152 -16.37 8.06 -13.16
N THR A 153 -16.62 6.77 -13.33
CA THR A 153 -15.63 5.76 -12.90
C THR A 153 -14.48 5.70 -13.90
N ILE A 154 -13.33 6.28 -13.55
CA ILE A 154 -12.12 6.28 -14.38
C ILE A 154 -11.21 5.11 -14.00
N ARG A 155 -10.99 4.20 -14.96
CA ARG A 155 -10.19 2.99 -14.79
C ARG A 155 -9.10 2.88 -15.86
N PHE A 156 -8.00 2.23 -15.52
CA PHE A 156 -6.91 1.96 -16.46
C PHE A 156 -6.30 0.57 -16.21
N CYS A 157 -5.64 0.05 -17.24
CA CYS A 157 -4.91 -1.22 -17.17
C CYS A 157 -3.59 -1.03 -16.41
N TRP A 158 -3.33 -1.87 -15.41
CA TRP A 158 -2.09 -1.85 -14.62
C TRP A 158 -0.86 -2.15 -15.48
N GLY A 159 -0.99 -3.05 -16.45
CA GLY A 159 0.10 -3.43 -17.36
C GLY A 159 0.50 -2.28 -18.27
N CYS A 160 -0.43 -1.85 -19.14
CA CYS A 160 -0.13 -0.90 -20.22
C CYS A 160 -0.48 0.57 -19.91
N LEU A 161 -1.09 0.87 -18.76
CA LEU A 161 -1.51 2.21 -18.34
C LEU A 161 -2.53 2.92 -19.25
N ARG A 162 -3.13 2.21 -20.22
CA ARG A 162 -4.20 2.74 -21.07
C ARG A 162 -5.56 2.68 -20.36
N GLU A 163 -6.47 3.56 -20.79
CA GLU A 163 -7.86 3.57 -20.31
C GLU A 163 -8.53 2.20 -20.49
N TRP A 164 -9.26 1.77 -19.47
CA TRP A 164 -9.95 0.50 -19.46
C TRP A 164 -11.32 0.64 -20.14
N LYS A 165 -11.40 0.25 -21.41
CA LYS A 165 -12.58 0.50 -22.26
C LYS A 165 -13.75 -0.48 -22.09
N ASN A 166 -13.53 -1.66 -21.48
CA ASN A 166 -14.58 -2.67 -21.36
C ASN A 166 -14.62 -3.34 -19.97
N PRO A 167 -15.59 -3.02 -19.10
CA PRO A 167 -15.69 -3.56 -17.73
C PRO A 167 -15.81 -5.09 -17.67
N ASP A 168 -16.43 -5.72 -18.67
CA ASP A 168 -16.73 -7.16 -18.67
C ASP A 168 -15.59 -8.02 -19.26
N ALA A 169 -14.59 -7.39 -19.87
CA ALA A 169 -13.44 -8.08 -20.45
C ALA A 169 -12.31 -8.25 -19.43
N GLN A 170 -12.54 -8.97 -18.32
CA GLN A 170 -11.42 -9.41 -17.47
C GLN A 170 -10.53 -10.44 -18.20
N ILE A 171 -11.08 -11.16 -19.19
CA ILE A 171 -10.45 -12.34 -19.80
C ILE A 171 -9.64 -11.99 -21.08
N GLN A 172 -9.92 -10.88 -21.76
CA GLN A 172 -9.32 -10.57 -23.06
C GLN A 172 -8.25 -9.47 -23.03
N HIS A 173 -7.94 -8.89 -21.87
CA HIS A 173 -6.93 -7.83 -21.81
C HIS A 173 -5.53 -8.46 -21.85
N GLN A 174 -5.03 -8.75 -23.06
CA GLN A 174 -3.62 -9.09 -23.24
C GLN A 174 -2.79 -7.87 -22.79
N PRO A 175 -1.85 -8.06 -21.83
CA PRO A 175 -0.85 -7.04 -21.57
C PRO A 175 -0.08 -6.78 -22.88
N ALA A 176 0.29 -5.53 -23.14
CA ALA A 176 1.17 -5.23 -24.25
C ALA A 176 2.44 -6.05 -24.08
N GLN A 177 2.80 -6.85 -25.09
CA GLN A 177 4.07 -7.58 -25.09
C GLN A 177 5.20 -6.55 -25.07
N ASP A 178 6.21 -6.78 -24.23
CA ASP A 178 7.43 -5.98 -24.22
C ASP A 178 8.15 -6.22 -25.57
N PRO A 179 8.45 -5.18 -26.37
CA PRO A 179 9.24 -5.33 -27.58
C PRO A 179 10.61 -6.01 -27.35
N ALA A 180 11.13 -6.00 -26.11
CA ALA A 180 12.37 -6.67 -25.76
C ALA A 180 12.25 -8.20 -25.64
N GLU A 181 11.03 -8.76 -25.52
CA GLU A 181 10.82 -10.22 -25.41
C GLU A 181 10.78 -10.93 -26.78
N GLU A 182 10.60 -10.20 -27.88
CA GLU A 182 10.54 -10.76 -29.24
C GLU A 182 11.92 -11.00 -29.85
N ILE A 183 12.98 -10.43 -29.26
CA ILE A 183 14.36 -10.55 -29.75
C ILE A 183 15.04 -11.85 -29.26
N LEU A 184 14.39 -12.62 -28.37
CA LEU A 184 14.95 -13.86 -27.81
C LEU A 184 14.22 -15.14 -28.25
N ARG A 185 13.44 -15.10 -29.34
CA ARG A 185 12.79 -16.28 -29.94
C ARG A 185 13.36 -16.62 -31.30
#